data_AF-A0A249PID4-F1
#
_entry.id   AF-A0A249PID4-F1
#
_cell.length_a   1.000
_cell.length_b   1.000
_cell.length_c   1.000
_cell.angle_alpha   90.00
_cell.angle_beta   90.00
_cell.angle_gamma   90.00
#
_symmetry.space_group_name_H-M   'P 1'
#
loop_
_entity.id
_entity.type
_entity.pdbx_description
1 polymer ?
#
loop_
_entity_poly.entity_id
_entity_poly.type
_entity_poly.pdbx_seq_one_letter_code
_entity_poly.pdbx_strand_id
1 'polypeptide(L)'
;MDWSQTKLGEALDVSFQQVQKYEKGLNRVGASRLQRAAEVLGVTVSYFFEGGPEGAKDSQQDPAIASSDEMLQFLGTEEGVALNRAFARLSDAQVRRRIVALVKALAPTEPEFVPREAAE
;
A
#
# COMPACT_ATOMS: atom_id res chain seq x y z
N MET A 1 1.96 -22.00 2.19
CA MET A 1 3.19 -22.63 1.66
C MET A 1 4.29 -22.29 2.64
N ASP A 2 4.90 -23.29 3.29
CA ASP A 2 6.04 -23.03 4.18
C ASP A 2 7.31 -22.82 3.37
N TRP A 3 7.83 -21.60 3.41
CA TRP A 3 9.12 -21.25 2.83
C TRP A 3 10.22 -21.46 3.89
N SER A 4 11.21 -22.30 3.59
CA SER A 4 12.42 -22.34 4.39
C SER A 4 13.40 -21.25 3.93
N GLN A 5 14.20 -20.71 4.86
CA GLN A 5 15.26 -19.73 4.55
C GLN A 5 16.23 -20.23 3.47
N THR A 6 16.46 -21.56 3.39
CA THR A 6 17.29 -22.17 2.35
C THR A 6 16.63 -22.07 0.98
N LYS A 7 15.34 -22.43 0.88
CA LYS A 7 14.57 -22.33 -0.38
C LYS A 7 14.43 -20.88 -0.84
N LEU A 8 14.25 -19.95 0.09
CA LEU A 8 14.19 -18.52 -0.23
C LEU A 8 15.56 -18.01 -0.70
N GLY A 9 16.65 -18.47 -0.09
CA GLY A 9 18.02 -18.15 -0.52
C GLY A 9 18.29 -18.60 -1.95
N GLU A 10 17.95 -19.86 -2.26
CA GLU A 10 18.06 -20.42 -3.62
C GLU A 10 17.26 -19.59 -4.64
N ALA A 11 16.03 -19.20 -4.31
CA ALA A 11 15.18 -18.40 -5.20
C ALA A 11 15.68 -16.95 -5.42
N LEU A 12 16.44 -16.41 -4.46
CA LEU A 12 16.99 -15.06 -4.48
C LEU A 12 18.46 -15.00 -4.91
N ASP A 13 19.06 -16.15 -5.25
CA ASP A 13 20.49 -16.30 -5.54
C ASP A 13 21.38 -15.73 -4.42
N VAL A 14 21.05 -16.10 -3.18
CA VAL A 14 21.82 -15.74 -1.98
C VAL A 14 21.93 -16.94 -1.03
N SER A 15 22.92 -16.90 -0.14
CA SER A 15 23.06 -17.95 0.87
C SER A 15 21.95 -17.88 1.92
N PHE A 16 21.63 -19.02 2.54
CA PHE A 16 20.76 -19.09 3.72
C PHE A 16 21.17 -18.09 4.82
N GLN A 17 22.48 -17.95 5.07
CA GLN A 17 23.01 -17.00 6.04
C GLN A 17 22.70 -15.54 5.63
N GLN A 18 22.67 -15.24 4.34
CA GLN A 18 22.32 -13.92 3.86
C GLN A 18 20.83 -13.63 4.08
N VAL A 19 19.95 -14.61 3.87
CA VAL A 19 18.52 -14.50 4.22
C VAL A 19 18.36 -14.21 5.71
N GLN A 20 19.09 -14.93 6.57
CA GLN A 20 19.09 -14.65 8.02
C GLN A 20 19.56 -13.23 8.36
N LYS A 21 20.55 -12.70 7.63
CA LYS A 21 21.00 -11.32 7.82
C LYS A 21 19.95 -10.30 7.39
N TYR A 22 19.15 -10.61 6.36
CA TYR A 22 18.02 -9.77 5.93
C TYR A 22 16.91 -9.77 6.98
N GLU A 23 16.51 -10.95 7.46
CA GLU A 23 15.46 -11.08 8.49
C GLU A 23 15.83 -10.39 9.81
N LYS A 24 17.11 -10.42 10.19
CA LYS A 24 17.62 -9.75 11.39
C LYS A 24 17.94 -8.26 11.18
N GLY A 25 17.73 -7.73 9.97
CA GLY A 25 18.05 -6.34 9.63
C GLY A 25 19.54 -6.00 9.67
N LEU A 26 20.44 -7.01 9.73
CA LEU A 26 21.88 -6.81 9.75
C LEU A 26 22.42 -6.34 8.39
N ASN A 27 21.74 -6.76 7.31
CA ASN A 27 22.05 -6.34 5.95
C ASN A 27 20.80 -5.73 5.29
N ARG A 28 21.01 -4.64 4.54
CA ARG A 28 19.96 -4.08 3.67
C ARG A 28 19.72 -4.95 2.45
N VAL A 29 18.48 -5.04 2.02
CA VAL A 29 18.07 -5.71 0.78
C VAL A 29 18.01 -4.67 -0.34
N GLY A 30 18.67 -4.92 -1.47
CA GLY A 30 18.55 -4.06 -2.64
C GLY A 30 17.19 -4.21 -3.31
N ALA A 31 16.69 -3.14 -3.95
CA ALA A 31 15.34 -3.09 -4.54
C ALA A 31 15.03 -4.27 -5.50
N SER A 32 16.00 -4.64 -6.36
CA SER A 32 15.83 -5.77 -7.28
C SER A 32 15.60 -7.11 -6.56
N ARG A 33 16.31 -7.36 -5.45
CA ARG A 33 16.12 -8.59 -4.65
C ARG A 33 14.82 -8.55 -3.86
N LEU A 34 14.41 -7.38 -3.39
CA LEU A 34 13.13 -7.21 -2.69
C LEU A 34 11.95 -7.48 -3.62
N GLN A 35 12.01 -6.98 -4.86
CA GLN A 35 11.04 -7.28 -5.91
C GLN A 35 10.98 -8.79 -6.21
N ARG A 36 12.14 -9.44 -6.34
CA ARG A 36 12.21 -10.89 -6.55
C ARG A 36 11.61 -11.68 -5.38
N ALA A 37 11.82 -11.22 -4.15
CA ALA A 37 11.24 -11.85 -2.96
C ALA A 37 9.71 -11.75 -2.94
N ALA A 38 9.15 -10.59 -3.32
CA ALA A 38 7.72 -10.39 -3.50
C ALA A 38 7.13 -11.39 -4.52
N GLU A 39 7.77 -11.53 -5.69
CA GLU A 39 7.35 -12.48 -6.73
C GLU A 39 7.34 -13.93 -6.23
N VAL A 40 8.40 -14.35 -5.54
CA VAL A 40 8.56 -15.71 -5.01
C VAL A 40 7.53 -16.00 -3.92
N LEU A 41 7.29 -15.04 -3.03
CA LEU A 41 6.36 -15.17 -1.90
C LEU A 41 4.90 -14.94 -2.31
N GLY A 42 4.63 -14.46 -3.52
CA GLY A 42 3.27 -14.18 -4.02
C GLY A 42 2.62 -12.97 -3.34
N VAL A 43 3.41 -12.00 -2.89
CA VAL A 43 2.95 -10.78 -2.21
C VAL A 43 3.36 -9.53 -3.00
N THR A 44 2.75 -8.39 -2.70
CA THR A 44 3.22 -7.09 -3.22
C THR A 44 4.47 -6.64 -2.47
N VAL A 45 5.34 -5.84 -3.10
CA VAL A 45 6.55 -5.30 -2.43
C VAL A 45 6.20 -4.47 -1.19
N SER A 46 5.02 -3.83 -1.17
CA SER A 46 4.50 -3.08 -0.01
C SER A 46 4.41 -3.93 1.25
N TYR A 47 4.15 -5.23 1.12
CA TYR A 47 4.04 -6.17 2.25
C TYR A 47 5.26 -6.14 3.18
N PHE A 48 6.47 -5.95 2.64
CA PHE A 48 7.70 -5.90 3.46
C PHE A 48 7.86 -4.60 4.27
N PHE A 49 6.99 -3.62 4.04
CA PHE A 49 7.01 -2.32 4.71
C PHE A 49 5.78 -2.10 5.61
N GLU A 50 4.77 -2.98 5.55
CA GLU A 50 3.61 -2.95 6.41
C GLU A 50 4.03 -3.30 7.86
N GLY A 51 3.81 -2.37 8.80
CA GLY A 51 4.14 -2.55 10.23
C GLY A 51 5.58 -2.20 10.64
N GLY A 52 6.41 -1.68 9.72
CA GLY A 52 7.70 -1.08 10.09
C GLY A 52 7.53 0.28 10.78
N PRO A 53 8.49 0.73 11.61
CA PRO A 53 8.49 2.10 12.11
C PRO A 53 8.48 3.03 10.90
N GLU A 54 7.45 3.87 10.79
CA GLU A 54 7.26 4.85 9.72
C GLU A 54 8.55 5.64 9.49
N GLY A 55 9.35 5.20 8.51
CA GLY A 55 10.76 5.55 8.45
C GLY A 55 11.21 5.80 7.03
N ALA A 56 10.45 6.64 6.32
CA ALA A 56 10.81 7.48 5.17
C ALA A 56 9.55 7.75 4.34
N LYS A 57 8.70 8.64 4.84
CA LYS A 57 7.66 9.31 4.04
C LYS A 57 8.37 10.25 3.07
N ASP A 58 8.96 9.71 2.01
CA ASP A 58 9.54 10.50 0.92
C ASP A 58 9.45 9.76 -0.44
N SER A 59 8.34 9.06 -0.62
CA SER A 59 7.93 8.55 -1.92
C SER A 59 6.48 8.93 -2.05
N GLN A 60 6.24 9.94 -2.89
CA GLN A 60 4.94 10.39 -3.39
C GLN A 60 3.80 9.49 -2.93
N GLN A 61 3.13 9.93 -1.86
CA GLN A 61 1.84 9.39 -1.48
C GLN A 61 0.93 9.67 -2.67
N ASP A 62 0.71 8.65 -3.50
CA ASP A 62 -0.46 8.60 -4.34
C ASP A 62 -1.64 8.58 -3.36
N PRO A 63 -2.48 9.64 -3.28
CA PRO A 63 -3.47 9.82 -2.21
C PRO A 63 -4.66 8.85 -2.33
N ALA A 64 -4.48 7.70 -2.98
CA ALA A 64 -5.54 6.77 -3.36
C ALA A 64 -5.52 5.44 -2.59
N ILE A 65 -4.51 5.18 -1.75
CA ILE A 65 -4.55 4.02 -0.86
C ILE A 65 -4.99 4.51 0.52
N ALA A 66 -6.31 4.66 0.69
CA ALA A 66 -6.90 4.65 2.03
C ALA A 66 -6.32 3.44 2.78
N SER A 67 -6.02 3.58 4.06
CA SER A 67 -5.57 2.44 4.85
C SER A 67 -6.59 1.31 4.65
N SER A 68 -6.12 0.08 4.37
CA SER A 68 -7.02 -1.05 4.08
C SER A 68 -8.10 -1.22 5.17
N ASP A 69 -7.80 -0.77 6.38
CA ASP A 69 -8.70 -0.74 7.53
C ASP A 69 -9.83 0.31 7.39
N GLU A 70 -9.53 1.55 6.99
CA GLU A 70 -10.56 2.59 6.72
C GLU A 70 -11.51 2.17 5.58
N MET A 71 -10.98 1.55 4.53
CA MET A 71 -11.80 1.05 3.42
C MET A 71 -12.75 -0.06 3.91
N LEU A 72 -12.25 -1.01 4.71
CA LEU A 72 -13.07 -2.09 5.26
C LEU A 72 -14.13 -1.56 6.24
N GLN A 73 -13.78 -0.56 7.05
CA GLN A 73 -14.71 0.10 7.96
C GLN A 73 -15.83 0.81 7.19
N PHE A 74 -15.50 1.53 6.11
CA PHE A 74 -16.49 2.19 5.26
C PHE A 74 -17.40 1.19 4.54
N LEU A 75 -16.86 0.11 3.99
CA LEU A 75 -17.67 -0.92 3.31
C LEU A 75 -18.62 -1.65 4.27
N GLY A 76 -18.36 -1.60 5.57
CA GLY A 76 -19.25 -2.12 6.62
C GLY A 76 -20.44 -1.23 6.97
N THR A 77 -20.47 0.04 6.51
CA THR A 77 -21.60 0.95 6.78
C THR A 77 -22.78 0.71 5.84
N GLU A 78 -23.98 1.11 6.25
CA GLU A 78 -25.17 1.02 5.41
C GLU A 78 -25.00 1.85 4.12
N GLU A 79 -24.41 3.03 4.24
CA GLU A 79 -24.10 3.93 3.12
C GLU A 79 -23.06 3.33 2.18
N GLY A 80 -22.01 2.69 2.69
CA GLY A 80 -20.97 2.05 1.90
C GLY A 80 -21.52 0.90 1.06
N VAL A 81 -22.35 0.04 1.66
CA VAL A 81 -23.02 -1.08 0.96
C VAL A 81 -24.01 -0.55 -0.09
N ALA A 82 -24.83 0.44 0.26
CA ALA A 82 -25.82 1.02 -0.65
C ALA A 82 -25.15 1.69 -1.86
N LEU A 83 -24.09 2.47 -1.62
CA LEU A 83 -23.31 3.13 -2.67
C LEU A 83 -22.65 2.12 -3.59
N ASN A 84 -21.99 1.10 -3.05
CA ASN A 84 -21.32 0.06 -3.84
C ASN A 84 -22.32 -0.68 -4.75
N ARG A 85 -23.46 -1.10 -4.19
CA ARG A 85 -24.52 -1.80 -4.95
C ARG A 85 -25.10 -0.92 -6.06
N ALA A 86 -25.36 0.35 -5.79
CA ALA A 86 -25.88 1.29 -6.79
C ALA A 86 -24.84 1.55 -7.89
N PHE A 87 -23.57 1.76 -7.50
CA PHE A 87 -22.48 2.02 -8.43
C PHE A 87 -22.17 0.82 -9.33
N ALA A 88 -22.23 -0.40 -8.80
CA ALA A 88 -22.00 -1.64 -9.55
C ALA A 88 -23.00 -1.85 -10.70
N ARG A 89 -24.23 -1.33 -10.59
CA ARG A 89 -25.28 -1.43 -11.62
C ARG A 89 -25.05 -0.50 -12.81
N LEU A 90 -24.15 0.48 -12.70
CA LEU A 90 -23.85 1.41 -13.78
C LEU A 90 -22.99 0.71 -14.83
N SER A 91 -23.46 0.48 -16.05
CA SER A 91 -22.65 -0.13 -17.11
C SER A 91 -21.72 0.87 -17.81
N ASP A 92 -22.08 2.15 -17.82
CA ASP A 92 -21.35 3.20 -18.52
C ASP A 92 -20.14 3.70 -17.70
N ALA A 93 -18.93 3.51 -18.25
CA ALA A 93 -17.68 3.94 -17.64
C ALA A 93 -17.56 5.47 -17.50
N GLN A 94 -18.14 6.26 -18.41
CA GLN A 94 -18.15 7.72 -18.33
C GLN A 94 -19.04 8.20 -17.19
N VAL A 95 -20.19 7.55 -16.99
CA VAL A 95 -21.09 7.86 -15.86
C VAL A 95 -20.39 7.55 -14.52
N ARG A 96 -19.75 6.38 -14.41
CA ARG A 96 -18.93 6.03 -13.23
C ARG A 96 -17.87 7.09 -12.92
N ARG A 97 -17.12 7.53 -13.93
CA ARG A 97 -16.08 8.59 -13.77
C ARG A 97 -16.67 9.90 -13.29
N ARG A 98 -17.81 10.34 -13.83
CA ARG A 98 -18.48 11.58 -13.42
C ARG A 98 -18.96 11.53 -11.97
N ILE A 99 -19.50 10.39 -11.53
CA ILE A 99 -19.93 10.20 -10.13
C ILE A 99 -18.73 10.27 -9.19
N VAL A 100 -17.63 9.60 -9.53
CA VAL A 100 -16.40 9.68 -8.73
C VAL A 100 -15.88 11.11 -8.67
N ALA A 101 -15.86 11.84 -9.79
CA ALA A 101 -15.46 13.23 -9.82
C ALA A 101 -16.35 14.14 -8.95
N LEU A 102 -17.67 13.91 -8.95
CA LEU A 102 -18.60 14.63 -8.11
C LEU A 102 -18.34 14.38 -6.62
N VAL A 103 -18.18 13.11 -6.22
CA VAL A 103 -17.88 12.75 -4.82
C VAL A 103 -16.57 13.39 -4.37
N LYS A 104 -15.53 13.38 -5.23
CA LYS A 104 -14.26 14.07 -4.95
C LYS A 104 -14.40 15.58 -4.80
N ALA A 105 -15.22 16.22 -5.63
CA ALA A 105 -15.44 17.67 -5.58
C ALA A 105 -16.23 18.13 -4.34
N LEU A 106 -17.06 17.24 -3.77
CA LEU A 106 -17.83 17.50 -2.56
C LEU A 106 -17.09 17.13 -1.28
N ALA A 107 -16.07 16.28 -1.37
CA ALA A 107 -15.21 15.96 -0.23
C ALA A 107 -14.42 17.22 0.17
N PRO A 108 -14.22 17.47 1.48
CA PRO A 108 -13.36 18.56 1.92
C PRO A 108 -11.97 18.38 1.31
N THR A 109 -11.47 19.41 0.64
CA THR A 109 -10.07 19.47 0.21
C THR A 109 -9.19 19.36 1.45
N GLU A 110 -8.23 18.44 1.45
CA GLU A 110 -7.22 18.34 2.51
C GLU A 110 -6.68 19.73 2.85
N PRO A 111 -6.48 20.07 4.14
CA PRO A 111 -5.93 21.36 4.52
C PRO A 111 -4.57 21.51 3.84
N GLU A 112 -4.42 22.57 3.03
CA GLU A 112 -3.12 23.00 2.53
C GLU A 112 -2.15 23.06 3.72
N PHE A 113 -1.05 22.31 3.61
CA PHE A 113 0.05 22.41 4.55
C PHE A 113 0.57 23.85 4.50
N VAL A 114 0.19 24.67 5.48
CA VAL A 114 0.80 25.99 5.71
C VAL A 114 2.08 25.74 6.49
N PRO A 115 3.27 25.87 5.88
CA PRO A 115 4.52 25.74 6.61
C PRO A 115 4.53 26.85 7.68
N ARG A 116 4.69 26.47 8.94
CA ARG A 116 4.93 27.47 9.99
C ARG A 116 6.23 28.19 9.65
N GLU A 117 6.14 29.49 9.37
CA GLU A 117 7.30 30.37 9.35
C GLU A 117 8.07 30.17 10.65
N ALA A 118 9.35 29.82 10.51
CA ALA A 118 10.28 29.79 11.61
C ALA A 118 10.34 31.20 12.20
N ALA A 119 9.83 31.36 13.41
CA ALA A 119 10.03 32.58 14.18
C ALA A 119 11.53 32.73 14.45
N GLU A 120 12.13 33.76 13.85
CA GLU A 120 13.42 34.34 14.26
C GLU A 120 13.28 35.09 15.59
#